data_AF-A0A7S3C4H3-F1
#
_entry.id   AF-A0A7S3C4H3-F1
#
_cell.length_a   1.000
_cell.length_b   1.000
_cell.length_c   1.000
_cell.angle_alpha   90.00
_cell.angle_beta   90.00
_cell.angle_gamma   90.00
#
_symmetry.space_group_name_H-M   'P 1'
#
loop_
_entity.id
_entity.type
_entity.pdbx_description
1 polymer ?
#
loop_
_entity_poly.entity_id
_entity_poly.type
_entity_poly.pdbx_seq_one_letter_code
_entity_poly.pdbx_strand_id
1 'polypeptide(L)'
;MMLQARHGEAYQPRADGAGLSAAADGGTAPAQGKLLQLAEMMLRKRHAEVGLASSEALMVLIEVLEEQGKHAAAADLLQGDAGKLITLEADRRRLVASLRTATGDHEAAAAEHRALLEANPDDWLAIVGFIDATLGADPGDTQLEVCERMVEQLATTAQGMPRGGKLRGPRLARCEMALRRLRVAASGGGDGAAAGATAMALADVVACYVEAHGQLASAAMDITEYTRALREGGHTAAAE
;
A
#
# COMPACT_ATOMS: atom_id res chain seq x y z
N MET A 1 -11.41 24.62 9.37
CA MET A 1 -12.31 23.46 9.45
C MET A 1 -11.41 22.23 9.31
N MET A 2 -11.15 21.56 10.44
CA MET A 2 -10.14 20.50 10.56
C MET A 2 -10.65 19.19 9.94
N LEU A 3 -9.86 18.59 9.04
CA LEU A 3 -9.98 17.19 8.67
C LEU A 3 -8.93 16.41 9.46
N GLN A 4 -9.38 15.76 10.53
CA GLN A 4 -8.61 14.75 11.25
C GLN A 4 -8.60 13.48 10.40
N ALA A 5 -7.46 13.16 9.78
CA ALA A 5 -7.22 11.85 9.18
C ALA A 5 -6.80 10.89 10.29
N ARG A 6 -7.61 9.85 10.53
CA ARG A 6 -7.23 8.70 11.35
C ARG A 6 -6.26 7.85 10.52
N HIS A 7 -5.00 7.77 10.92
CA HIS A 7 -4.02 6.82 10.37
C HIS A 7 -3.87 5.64 11.34
N GLY A 8 -3.99 4.42 10.80
CA GLY A 8 -3.85 3.17 11.56
C GLY A 8 -4.69 1.98 11.07
N GLU A 9 -5.44 2.10 9.98
CA GLU A 9 -6.02 0.92 9.31
C GLU A 9 -5.07 0.49 8.19
N ALA A 10 -4.46 -0.68 8.36
CA ALA A 10 -3.93 -1.46 7.25
C ALA A 10 -4.99 -1.50 6.14
N TYR A 11 -4.58 -1.42 4.88
CA TYR A 11 -5.47 -1.69 3.75
C TYR A 11 -5.99 -3.12 3.90
N GLN A 12 -7.12 -3.27 4.57
CA GLN A 12 -7.91 -4.48 4.48
C GLN A 12 -8.53 -4.43 3.09
N PRO A 13 -8.26 -5.40 2.20
CA PRO A 13 -9.15 -5.59 1.07
C PRO A 13 -10.55 -5.71 1.67
N ARG A 14 -11.51 -4.98 1.09
CA ARG A 14 -12.90 -4.92 1.56
C ARG A 14 -13.54 -6.31 1.43
N ALA A 15 -13.19 -7.21 2.35
CA ALA A 15 -13.97 -8.36 2.70
C ALA A 15 -15.20 -7.79 3.39
N ASP A 16 -16.36 -8.09 2.82
CA ASP A 16 -17.69 -7.70 3.25
C ASP A 16 -18.20 -6.40 2.63
N GLY A 17 -18.96 -6.60 1.55
CA GLY A 17 -19.99 -5.70 1.06
C GLY A 17 -21.10 -5.47 2.11
N ALA A 18 -20.77 -4.77 3.19
CA ALA A 18 -21.75 -4.19 4.09
C ALA A 18 -22.12 -2.79 3.59
N GLY A 19 -22.79 -2.78 2.44
CA GLY A 19 -23.42 -1.62 1.83
C GLY A 19 -24.79 -1.99 1.27
N LEU A 20 -25.54 -2.84 1.98
CA LEU A 20 -27.01 -2.97 1.98
C LEU A 20 -27.35 -4.16 2.90
N SER A 21 -27.59 -3.85 4.18
CA SER A 21 -28.15 -4.81 5.13
C SER A 21 -29.42 -5.42 4.54
N ALA A 22 -29.42 -6.76 4.51
CA ALA A 22 -30.50 -7.60 4.05
C ALA A 22 -31.85 -7.21 4.69
N ALA A 23 -32.77 -6.77 3.84
CA ALA A 23 -34.18 -7.06 3.98
C ALA A 23 -34.74 -7.33 2.58
N ALA A 24 -35.43 -8.46 2.45
CA ALA A 24 -36.12 -9.00 1.28
C ALA A 24 -35.30 -9.89 0.32
N ASP A 25 -35.47 -11.20 0.54
CA ASP A 25 -35.64 -12.25 -0.46
C ASP A 25 -35.59 -11.83 -1.94
N GLY A 26 -34.62 -12.43 -2.66
CA GLY A 26 -34.79 -13.04 -3.98
C GLY A 26 -35.21 -12.17 -5.17
N GLY A 27 -34.24 -11.59 -5.90
CA GLY A 27 -34.52 -11.17 -7.29
C GLY A 27 -33.51 -10.31 -8.06
N THR A 28 -32.53 -9.67 -7.42
CA THR A 28 -31.80 -8.54 -8.04
C THR A 28 -30.38 -8.82 -8.58
N ALA A 29 -29.66 -9.80 -8.06
CA ALA A 29 -28.30 -10.14 -8.49
C ALA A 29 -28.12 -10.42 -10.01
N PRO A 30 -29.01 -11.18 -10.70
CA PRO A 30 -28.83 -11.46 -12.13
C PRO A 30 -29.12 -10.25 -13.02
N ALA A 31 -29.85 -9.25 -12.53
CA ALA A 31 -30.11 -8.02 -13.29
C ALA A 31 -28.90 -7.08 -13.26
N GLN A 32 -28.26 -6.92 -12.10
CA GLN A 32 -27.06 -6.09 -11.96
C GLN A 32 -25.89 -6.62 -12.80
N GLY A 33 -25.63 -7.93 -12.77
CA GLY A 33 -24.59 -8.53 -13.61
C GLY A 33 -24.83 -8.33 -15.12
N LYS A 34 -26.09 -8.40 -15.57
CA LYS A 34 -26.44 -8.11 -16.98
C LYS A 34 -26.24 -6.65 -17.34
N LEU A 35 -26.52 -5.72 -16.43
CA LEU A 35 -26.28 -4.29 -16.64
C LEU A 35 -24.78 -3.97 -16.73
N LEU A 36 -23.96 -4.58 -15.88
CA LEU A 36 -22.49 -4.43 -15.94
C LEU A 36 -21.91 -4.99 -17.25
N GLN A 37 -22.38 -6.16 -17.69
CA GLN A 37 -21.99 -6.73 -18.99
C GLN A 37 -22.38 -5.83 -20.16
N LEU A 38 -23.59 -5.24 -20.13
CA LEU A 38 -24.03 -4.29 -21.14
C LEU A 38 -23.17 -3.02 -21.14
N ALA A 39 -22.87 -2.47 -19.97
CA ALA A 39 -22.02 -1.29 -19.82
C ALA A 39 -20.60 -1.54 -20.38
N GLU A 40 -20.00 -2.68 -20.04
CA GLU A 40 -18.70 -3.09 -20.58
C GLU A 40 -18.75 -3.19 -22.12
N MET A 41 -19.75 -3.86 -22.67
CA MET A 41 -19.88 -4.01 -24.12
C MET A 41 -20.02 -2.65 -24.82
N MET A 42 -20.84 -1.75 -24.28
CA MET A 42 -21.03 -0.40 -24.84
C MET A 42 -19.72 0.41 -24.81
N LEU A 43 -18.98 0.36 -23.70
CA LEU A 43 -17.71 1.08 -23.54
C LEU A 43 -16.60 0.48 -24.42
N ARG A 44 -16.47 -0.85 -24.46
CA ARG A 44 -15.50 -1.53 -25.33
C ARG A 44 -15.79 -1.29 -26.81
N LYS A 45 -17.05 -1.34 -27.23
CA LYS A 45 -17.44 -1.05 -28.61
C LYS A 45 -17.03 0.36 -29.01
N ARG A 46 -17.35 1.36 -28.16
CA ARG A 46 -16.93 2.75 -28.39
C ARG A 46 -15.40 2.86 -28.47
N HIS A 47 -14.68 2.21 -27.56
CA HIS A 47 -13.22 2.21 -27.56
C HIS A 47 -12.65 1.63 -28.87
N ALA A 48 -13.22 0.54 -29.38
CA ALA A 48 -12.79 -0.07 -30.63
C ALA A 48 -13.09 0.78 -31.88
N GLU A 49 -14.21 1.51 -31.89
CA GLU A 49 -14.63 2.31 -33.05
C GLU A 49 -13.93 3.69 -33.11
N VAL A 50 -13.80 4.36 -31.97
CA VAL A 50 -13.35 5.77 -31.90
C VAL A 50 -12.39 6.08 -30.76
N GLY A 51 -11.96 5.06 -30.00
CA GLY A 51 -11.17 5.26 -28.79
C GLY A 51 -12.01 5.71 -27.58
N LEU A 52 -11.35 5.82 -26.42
CA LEU A 52 -11.96 6.43 -25.24
C LEU A 52 -11.71 7.94 -25.30
N ALA A 53 -12.77 8.72 -25.08
CA ALA A 53 -12.72 10.17 -25.30
C ALA A 53 -12.01 10.94 -24.16
N SER A 54 -11.92 10.35 -22.97
CA SER A 54 -11.36 11.02 -21.79
C SER A 54 -10.92 10.03 -20.71
N SER A 55 -10.16 10.54 -19.73
CA SER A 55 -9.77 9.80 -18.52
C SER A 55 -10.97 9.27 -17.74
N GLU A 56 -12.07 10.03 -17.68
CA GLU A 56 -13.29 9.63 -16.98
C GLU A 56 -13.93 8.42 -17.64
N ALA A 57 -13.97 8.37 -18.97
CA ALA A 57 -14.50 7.22 -19.70
C ALA A 57 -13.66 5.95 -19.46
N LEU A 58 -12.35 6.11 -19.30
CA LEU A 58 -11.45 5.02 -18.91
C LEU A 58 -11.71 4.57 -17.46
N MET A 59 -11.83 5.51 -16.52
CA MET A 59 -12.10 5.18 -15.12
C MET A 59 -13.43 4.44 -14.96
N VAL A 60 -14.49 4.86 -15.66
CA VAL A 60 -15.78 4.14 -15.64
C VAL A 60 -15.63 2.71 -16.19
N LEU A 61 -14.84 2.51 -17.25
CA LEU A 61 -14.59 1.17 -17.77
C LEU A 61 -13.78 0.31 -16.78
N ILE A 62 -12.81 0.90 -16.07
CA ILE A 62 -12.05 0.22 -15.02
C ILE A 62 -12.99 -0.19 -13.88
N GLU A 63 -13.80 0.73 -13.36
CA GLU A 63 -14.79 0.44 -12.30
C GLU A 63 -15.74 -0.70 -12.72
N VAL A 64 -16.26 -0.67 -13.95
CA VAL A 64 -17.13 -1.74 -14.48
C VAL A 64 -16.40 -3.08 -14.56
N LEU A 65 -15.10 -3.10 -14.84
CA LEU A 65 -14.29 -4.31 -14.85
C LEU A 65 -14.00 -4.81 -13.43
N GLU A 66 -13.70 -3.91 -12.49
CA GLU A 66 -13.47 -4.23 -11.08
C GLU A 66 -14.73 -4.82 -10.42
N GLU A 67 -15.89 -4.22 -10.64
CA GLU A 67 -17.19 -4.74 -10.15
C GLU A 67 -17.54 -6.12 -10.72
N GLN A 68 -16.93 -6.50 -11.86
CA GLN A 68 -17.03 -7.84 -12.44
C GLN A 68 -15.91 -8.79 -12.01
N GLY A 69 -14.98 -8.36 -11.15
CA GLY A 69 -13.79 -9.13 -10.76
C GLY A 69 -12.75 -9.27 -11.87
N LYS A 70 -12.86 -8.52 -12.96
CA LYS A 70 -11.96 -8.57 -14.14
C LYS A 70 -10.74 -7.66 -13.97
N HIS A 71 -10.10 -7.71 -12.81
CA HIS A 71 -8.98 -6.84 -12.46
C HIS A 71 -7.77 -6.97 -13.42
N ALA A 72 -7.46 -8.19 -13.88
CA ALA A 72 -6.39 -8.40 -14.85
C ALA A 72 -6.65 -7.65 -16.18
N ALA A 73 -7.89 -7.72 -16.68
CA ALA A 73 -8.26 -7.02 -17.91
C ALA A 73 -8.23 -5.50 -17.74
N ALA A 74 -8.53 -4.99 -16.55
CA ALA A 74 -8.41 -3.57 -16.24
C ALA A 74 -6.93 -3.13 -16.18
N ALA A 75 -6.05 -3.96 -15.61
CA ALA A 75 -4.61 -3.69 -15.56
C ALA A 75 -4.01 -3.64 -16.97
N ASP A 76 -4.37 -4.60 -17.84
CA ASP A 76 -3.90 -4.63 -19.23
C ASP A 76 -4.38 -3.41 -20.02
N LEU A 77 -5.61 -2.94 -19.76
CA LEU A 77 -6.15 -1.73 -20.38
C LEU A 77 -5.34 -0.47 -19.98
N LEU A 78 -4.94 -0.37 -18.71
CA LEU A 78 -4.10 0.72 -18.20
C LEU A 78 -2.65 0.67 -18.70
N GLN A 79 -2.14 -0.52 -19.01
CA GLN A 79 -0.79 -0.68 -19.59
C GLN A 79 -0.78 -0.47 -21.11
N GLY A 80 -1.93 -0.56 -21.77
CA GLY A 80 -2.10 -0.29 -23.19
C GLY A 80 -2.26 1.19 -23.56
N ASP A 81 -2.66 1.45 -24.81
CA ASP A 81 -2.81 2.81 -25.34
C ASP A 81 -3.86 3.66 -24.61
N ALA A 82 -4.91 3.03 -24.08
CA ALA A 82 -5.93 3.71 -23.31
C ALA A 82 -5.35 4.35 -22.03
N GLY A 83 -4.36 3.71 -21.41
CA GLY A 83 -3.67 4.22 -20.23
C GLY A 83 -3.02 5.59 -20.41
N LYS A 84 -2.69 5.99 -21.65
CA LYS A 84 -2.15 7.31 -21.97
C LYS A 84 -3.13 8.46 -21.67
N LEU A 85 -4.42 8.16 -21.50
CA LEU A 85 -5.42 9.13 -21.04
C LEU A 85 -5.20 9.54 -19.58
N ILE A 86 -4.51 8.72 -18.79
CA ILE A 86 -4.03 9.10 -17.46
C ILE A 86 -2.67 9.77 -17.63
N THR A 87 -2.69 11.10 -17.56
CA THR A 87 -1.53 11.95 -17.85
C THR A 87 -0.43 11.84 -16.80
N LEU A 88 -0.81 11.60 -15.54
CA LEU A 88 0.13 11.39 -14.45
C LEU A 88 0.52 9.92 -14.39
N GLU A 89 1.75 9.64 -14.83
CA GLU A 89 2.37 8.30 -14.78
C GLU A 89 2.23 7.65 -13.40
N ALA A 90 2.44 8.44 -12.34
CA ALA A 90 2.38 7.94 -10.98
C ALA A 90 0.98 7.41 -10.61
N ASP A 91 -0.07 8.12 -11.01
CA ASP A 91 -1.45 7.70 -10.73
C ASP A 91 -1.81 6.46 -11.53
N ARG A 92 -1.37 6.38 -12.80
CA ARG A 92 -1.55 5.18 -13.62
C ARG A 92 -0.90 3.96 -12.99
N ARG A 93 0.34 4.09 -12.52
CA ARG A 93 1.07 2.98 -11.86
C ARG A 93 0.43 2.55 -10.55
N ARG A 94 -0.08 3.50 -9.75
CA ARG A 94 -0.82 3.17 -8.52
C ARG A 94 -2.09 2.37 -8.80
N LEU A 95 -2.84 2.73 -9.84
CA LEU A 95 -4.01 1.97 -10.27
C LEU A 95 -3.62 0.56 -10.72
N VAL A 96 -2.56 0.42 -11.53
CA VAL A 96 -2.06 -0.90 -11.94
C VAL A 96 -1.62 -1.73 -10.73
N ALA A 97 -0.86 -1.16 -9.81
CA ALA A 97 -0.41 -1.86 -8.60
C ALA A 97 -1.58 -2.35 -7.73
N SER A 98 -2.64 -1.53 -7.59
CA SER A 98 -3.87 -1.90 -6.89
C SER A 98 -4.57 -3.08 -7.56
N LEU A 99 -4.72 -3.04 -8.89
CA LEU A 99 -5.36 -4.12 -9.66
C LEU A 99 -4.56 -5.42 -9.61
N ARG A 100 -3.22 -5.33 -9.69
CA ARG A 100 -2.31 -6.50 -9.59
C ARG A 100 -2.40 -7.14 -8.20
N THR A 101 -2.44 -6.33 -7.16
CA THR A 101 -2.70 -6.80 -5.78
C THR A 101 -4.04 -7.52 -5.68
N ALA A 102 -5.11 -6.98 -6.28
CA ALA A 102 -6.43 -7.60 -6.28
C ALA A 102 -6.46 -8.96 -7.01
N THR A 103 -5.58 -9.18 -7.99
CA THR A 103 -5.42 -10.49 -8.67
C THR A 103 -4.49 -11.46 -7.94
N GLY A 104 -3.88 -11.06 -6.82
CA GLY A 104 -2.83 -11.84 -6.14
C GLY A 104 -1.46 -11.81 -6.84
N ASP A 105 -1.29 -10.97 -7.85
CA ASP A 105 -0.04 -10.76 -8.58
C ASP A 105 0.84 -9.75 -7.82
N HIS A 106 1.27 -10.17 -6.63
CA HIS A 106 1.99 -9.34 -5.68
C HIS A 106 3.39 -8.95 -6.17
N GLU A 107 4.02 -9.80 -6.99
CA GLU A 107 5.32 -9.49 -7.60
C GLU A 107 5.22 -8.32 -8.58
N ALA A 108 4.21 -8.34 -9.47
CA ALA A 108 3.98 -7.23 -10.40
C ALA A 108 3.56 -5.95 -9.65
N ALA A 109 2.75 -6.06 -8.59
CA ALA A 109 2.39 -4.91 -7.76
C ALA A 109 3.62 -4.27 -7.09
N ALA A 110 4.52 -5.09 -6.52
CA ALA A 110 5.77 -4.63 -5.94
C ALA A 110 6.68 -3.96 -7.00
N ALA A 111 6.72 -4.49 -8.22
CA ALA A 111 7.48 -3.88 -9.32
C ALA A 111 6.97 -2.48 -9.69
N GLU A 112 5.65 -2.27 -9.74
CA GLU A 112 5.07 -0.94 -10.01
C GLU A 112 5.38 0.05 -8.88
N HIS A 113 5.29 -0.38 -7.62
CA HIS A 113 5.69 0.45 -6.48
C HIS A 113 7.19 0.79 -6.49
N ARG A 114 8.05 -0.15 -6.89
CA ARG A 114 9.48 0.12 -7.05
C ARG A 114 9.74 1.20 -8.11
N ALA A 115 9.06 1.10 -9.26
CA ALA A 115 9.19 2.11 -10.31
C ALA A 115 8.72 3.51 -9.86
N LEU A 116 7.69 3.60 -9.01
CA LEU A 116 7.28 4.86 -8.37
C LEU A 116 8.38 5.42 -7.47
N LEU A 117 9.05 4.56 -6.70
CA LEU A 117 10.11 4.95 -5.76
C LEU A 117 11.41 5.37 -6.44
N GLU A 118 11.70 4.80 -7.62
CA GLU A 118 12.81 5.25 -8.46
C GLU A 118 12.59 6.69 -8.96
N ALA A 119 11.34 7.06 -9.25
CA ALA A 119 10.98 8.43 -9.64
C ALA A 119 10.89 9.39 -8.44
N ASN A 120 10.37 8.91 -7.30
CA ASN A 120 10.23 9.68 -6.07
C ASN A 120 10.49 8.81 -4.82
N PRO A 121 11.69 8.85 -4.22
CA PRO A 121 12.04 8.02 -3.07
C PRO A 121 11.33 8.43 -1.76
N ASP A 122 10.61 9.57 -1.75
CA ASP A 122 9.85 10.07 -0.60
C ASP A 122 8.34 9.76 -0.71
N ASP A 123 7.91 8.98 -1.72
CA ASP A 123 6.50 8.58 -1.89
C ASP A 123 6.09 7.52 -0.87
N TRP A 124 5.52 7.98 0.24
CA TRP A 124 5.06 7.11 1.33
C TRP A 124 4.08 6.01 0.88
N LEU A 125 3.17 6.31 -0.06
CA LEU A 125 2.20 5.31 -0.52
C LEU A 125 2.88 4.20 -1.32
N ALA A 126 3.90 4.55 -2.11
CA ALA A 126 4.69 3.56 -2.84
C ALA A 126 5.60 2.74 -1.90
N ILE A 127 6.15 3.35 -0.84
CA ILE A 127 6.93 2.65 0.18
C ILE A 127 6.07 1.57 0.84
N VAL A 128 4.94 1.95 1.41
CA VAL A 128 4.05 1.03 2.12
C VAL A 128 3.49 -0.02 1.15
N GLY A 129 3.07 0.38 -0.05
CA GLY A 129 2.56 -0.53 -1.07
C GLY A 129 3.59 -1.58 -1.51
N PHE A 130 4.87 -1.21 -1.65
CA PHE A 130 5.94 -2.17 -1.93
C PHE A 130 6.10 -3.18 -0.78
N ILE A 131 6.13 -2.69 0.46
CA ILE A 131 6.31 -3.52 1.65
C ILE A 131 5.12 -4.49 1.79
N ASP A 132 3.89 -4.01 1.63
CA ASP A 132 2.67 -4.81 1.69
C ASP A 132 2.64 -5.89 0.61
N ALA A 133 2.93 -5.51 -0.65
CA ALA A 133 2.98 -6.45 -1.76
C ALA A 133 4.07 -7.51 -1.56
N THR A 134 5.21 -7.16 -0.98
CA THR A 134 6.34 -8.09 -0.84
C THR A 134 6.17 -9.03 0.37
N LEU A 135 5.64 -8.54 1.49
CA LEU A 135 5.53 -9.34 2.72
C LEU A 135 4.34 -10.31 2.69
N GLY A 136 3.22 -9.94 2.07
CA GLY A 136 2.00 -10.75 2.12
C GLY A 136 1.45 -10.91 3.55
N ALA A 137 0.62 -11.95 3.76
CA ALA A 137 -0.05 -12.18 5.05
C ALA A 137 0.84 -12.90 6.09
N ASP A 138 1.76 -13.74 5.64
CA ASP A 138 2.69 -14.50 6.50
C ASP A 138 4.12 -14.35 5.95
N PRO A 139 4.83 -13.28 6.34
CA PRO A 139 6.13 -12.97 5.78
C PRO A 139 7.20 -13.91 6.34
N GLY A 140 7.87 -14.61 5.43
CA GLY A 140 9.12 -15.31 5.75
C GLY A 140 10.30 -14.35 5.86
N ASP A 141 11.41 -14.84 6.42
CA ASP A 141 12.66 -14.08 6.57
C ASP A 141 13.15 -13.52 5.23
N THR A 142 13.02 -14.28 4.15
CA THR A 142 13.41 -13.85 2.79
C THR A 142 12.67 -12.58 2.36
N GLN A 143 11.36 -12.51 2.58
CA GLN A 143 10.56 -11.34 2.20
C GLN A 143 10.93 -10.12 3.04
N LEU A 144 11.17 -10.32 4.33
CA LEU A 144 11.67 -9.27 5.22
C LEU A 144 13.01 -8.72 4.73
N GLU A 145 13.96 -9.59 4.41
CA GLU A 145 15.27 -9.19 3.88
C GLU A 145 15.17 -8.42 2.55
N VAL A 146 14.24 -8.79 1.66
CA VAL A 146 14.00 -8.07 0.41
C VAL A 146 13.50 -6.65 0.69
N CYS A 147 12.53 -6.49 1.60
CA CYS A 147 12.02 -5.19 2.00
C CYS A 147 13.09 -4.33 2.66
N GLU A 148 13.89 -4.89 3.56
CA GLU A 148 14.98 -4.16 4.22
C GLU A 148 16.03 -3.67 3.24
N ARG A 149 16.43 -4.53 2.29
CA ARG A 149 17.37 -4.14 1.25
C ARG A 149 16.84 -2.98 0.41
N MET A 150 15.55 -3.01 0.08
CA MET A 150 14.88 -1.92 -0.61
C MET A 150 14.91 -0.64 0.22
N VAL A 151 14.52 -0.69 1.51
CA VAL A 151 14.52 0.48 2.40
C VAL A 151 15.91 1.08 2.57
N GLU A 152 16.95 0.25 2.70
CA GLU A 152 18.33 0.70 2.78
C GLU A 152 18.82 1.31 1.47
N GLN A 153 18.41 0.75 0.32
CA GLN A 153 18.68 1.33 -0.98
C GLN A 153 18.01 2.70 -1.13
N LEU A 154 16.76 2.87 -0.68
CA LEU A 154 16.09 4.17 -0.68
C LEU A 154 16.82 5.18 0.20
N ALA A 155 17.22 4.79 1.41
CA ALA A 155 17.95 5.66 2.32
C ALA A 155 19.29 6.12 1.72
N THR A 156 20.02 5.19 1.08
CA THR A 156 21.30 5.49 0.40
C THR A 156 21.08 6.41 -0.80
N THR A 157 20.08 6.12 -1.62
CA THR A 157 19.74 6.93 -2.81
C THR A 157 19.32 8.33 -2.38
N ALA A 158 18.47 8.43 -1.36
CA ALA A 158 18.05 9.70 -0.78
C ALA A 158 19.26 10.51 -0.31
N GLN A 159 20.20 9.94 0.45
CA GLN A 159 21.41 10.64 0.90
C GLN A 159 22.24 11.24 -0.22
N GLY A 160 22.26 10.60 -1.41
CA GLY A 160 22.95 11.12 -2.61
C GLY A 160 22.26 12.31 -3.27
N MET A 161 21.00 12.60 -2.94
CA MET A 161 20.23 13.69 -3.55
C MET A 161 20.45 15.04 -2.86
N PRO A 162 20.33 16.17 -3.58
CA PRO A 162 20.27 17.49 -2.96
C PRO A 162 19.10 17.56 -1.97
N ARG A 163 19.39 17.89 -0.70
CA ARG A 163 18.42 17.86 0.43
C ARG A 163 17.93 16.46 0.82
N GLY A 164 18.58 15.41 0.34
CA GLY A 164 18.32 14.01 0.65
C GLY A 164 18.19 13.66 2.12
N GLY A 165 19.09 14.21 2.95
CA GLY A 165 19.05 14.03 4.41
C GLY A 165 17.81 14.63 5.09
N LYS A 166 16.97 15.38 4.36
CA LYS A 166 15.70 15.96 4.83
C LYS A 166 14.48 15.16 4.39
N LEU A 167 14.63 14.14 3.54
CA LEU A 167 13.53 13.27 3.14
C LEU A 167 13.10 12.41 4.33
N ARG A 168 11.80 12.38 4.59
CA ARG A 168 11.22 11.72 5.77
C ARG A 168 10.88 10.27 5.46
N GLY A 169 10.38 10.00 4.26
CA GLY A 169 9.90 8.70 3.78
C GLY A 169 10.93 7.58 3.98
N PRO A 170 12.17 7.70 3.49
CA PRO A 170 13.16 6.64 3.66
C PRO A 170 13.50 6.32 5.13
N ARG A 171 13.47 7.32 6.02
CA ARG A 171 13.69 7.07 7.45
C ARG A 171 12.44 6.48 8.12
N LEU A 172 11.25 6.93 7.75
CA LEU A 172 10.00 6.33 8.19
C LEU A 172 9.86 4.88 7.73
N ALA A 173 10.34 4.56 6.54
CA ALA A 173 10.37 3.20 6.02
C ALA A 173 11.20 2.26 6.91
N ARG A 174 12.29 2.75 7.52
CA ARG A 174 13.04 1.98 8.52
C ARG A 174 12.23 1.73 9.79
N CYS A 175 11.51 2.75 10.29
CA CYS A 175 10.60 2.58 11.42
C CYS A 175 9.53 1.53 11.12
N GLU A 176 8.95 1.60 9.92
CA GLU A 176 7.93 0.66 9.44
C GLU A 176 8.47 -0.78 9.37
N MET A 177 9.67 -0.98 8.82
CA MET A 177 10.29 -2.30 8.76
C MET A 177 10.60 -2.87 10.15
N ALA A 178 11.14 -2.05 11.06
CA ALA A 178 11.40 -2.47 12.43
C ALA A 178 10.10 -2.82 13.17
N LEU A 179 9.02 -2.08 12.94
CA LEU A 179 7.70 -2.38 13.49
C LEU A 179 7.15 -3.71 12.97
N ARG A 180 7.28 -3.98 11.66
CA ARG A 180 6.83 -5.26 11.08
C ARG A 180 7.62 -6.45 11.62
N ARG A 181 8.93 -6.31 11.80
CA ARG A 181 9.75 -7.33 12.47
C ARG A 181 9.30 -7.61 13.89
N LEU A 182 9.04 -6.56 14.67
CA LEU A 182 8.51 -6.71 16.03
C LEU A 182 7.17 -7.47 16.03
N ARG A 183 6.27 -7.15 15.10
CA ARG A 183 4.97 -7.83 14.96
C ARG A 183 5.13 -9.31 14.62
N VAL A 184 6.03 -9.64 13.68
CA VAL A 184 6.33 -11.03 13.28
C VAL A 184 6.93 -11.82 14.44
N ALA A 185 7.88 -11.23 15.17
CA ALA A 185 8.48 -11.84 16.36
C ALA A 185 7.43 -12.11 17.45
N ALA A 186 6.50 -11.18 17.66
CA ALA A 186 5.41 -11.34 18.62
C ALA A 186 4.39 -12.41 18.21
N SER A 187 4.09 -12.56 16.91
CA SER A 187 3.16 -13.59 16.42
C SER A 187 3.77 -15.00 16.41
N GLY A 188 5.09 -15.12 16.29
CA GLY A 188 5.79 -16.41 16.19
C GLY A 188 5.84 -17.24 17.48
N GLY A 189 5.24 -16.78 18.58
CA GLY A 189 5.30 -17.46 19.89
C GLY A 189 6.72 -17.64 20.41
N GLY A 190 7.67 -16.84 19.91
CA GLY A 190 9.09 -16.99 20.16
C GLY A 190 9.52 -16.49 21.54
N ASP A 191 10.69 -16.99 21.96
CA ASP A 191 11.42 -16.61 23.16
C ASP A 191 11.40 -15.09 23.39
N GLY A 192 10.97 -14.64 24.57
CA GLY A 192 10.80 -13.22 24.92
C GLY A 192 12.06 -12.37 24.68
N ALA A 193 13.24 -13.01 24.65
CA ALA A 193 14.50 -12.40 24.26
C ALA A 193 14.51 -11.85 22.81
N ALA A 194 13.93 -12.57 21.84
CA ALA A 194 13.88 -12.14 20.43
C ALA A 194 12.90 -10.96 20.24
N ALA A 195 11.77 -10.98 20.93
CA ALA A 195 10.83 -9.86 20.97
C ALA A 195 11.48 -8.62 21.63
N GLY A 196 12.25 -8.80 22.71
CA GLY A 196 13.00 -7.72 23.34
C GLY A 196 14.05 -7.09 22.41
N ALA A 197 14.81 -7.91 21.68
CA ALA A 197 15.82 -7.43 20.73
C ALA A 197 15.19 -6.63 19.57
N THR A 198 14.07 -7.10 19.02
CA THR A 198 13.35 -6.38 17.95
C THR A 198 12.70 -5.09 18.45
N ALA A 199 12.20 -5.05 19.69
CA ALA A 199 11.70 -3.83 20.32
C ALA A 199 12.82 -2.80 20.53
N MET A 200 14.00 -3.21 20.97
CA MET A 200 15.17 -2.32 21.06
C MET A 200 15.56 -1.77 19.69
N ALA A 201 15.60 -2.62 18.65
CA ALA A 201 15.89 -2.16 17.29
C ALA A 201 14.87 -1.12 16.79
N LEU A 202 13.58 -1.31 17.08
CA LEU A 202 12.56 -0.30 16.77
C LEU A 202 12.81 1.02 17.54
N ALA A 203 13.15 0.95 18.82
CA ALA A 203 13.44 2.13 19.63
C ALA A 203 14.64 2.93 19.07
N ASP A 204 15.72 2.25 18.69
CA ASP A 204 16.91 2.88 18.10
C ASP A 204 16.59 3.58 16.77
N VAL A 205 15.80 2.94 15.91
CA VAL A 205 15.39 3.51 14.63
C VAL A 205 14.47 4.72 14.82
N VAL A 206 13.52 4.65 15.77
CA VAL A 206 12.66 5.79 16.13
C VAL A 206 13.48 6.95 16.69
N ALA A 207 14.46 6.68 17.56
CA ALA A 207 15.36 7.71 18.06
C ALA A 207 16.12 8.40 16.92
N CYS A 208 16.69 7.63 15.99
CA CYS A 208 17.36 8.16 14.80
C CYS A 208 16.42 9.00 13.90
N TYR A 209 15.13 8.69 13.85
CA TYR A 209 14.14 9.51 13.15
C TYR A 209 13.92 10.85 13.87
N VAL A 210 13.70 10.80 15.19
CA VAL A 210 13.47 11.99 16.03
C VAL A 210 14.67 12.92 16.04
N GLU A 211 15.90 12.40 16.05
CA GLU A 211 17.10 13.24 15.97
C GLU A 211 17.17 14.08 14.69
N ALA A 212 16.70 13.54 13.56
CA ALA A 212 16.74 14.26 12.29
C ALA A 212 15.50 15.11 12.00
N HIS A 213 14.33 14.70 12.50
CA HIS A 213 13.05 15.29 12.13
C HIS A 213 12.23 15.79 13.31
N GLY A 214 12.66 15.59 14.55
CA GLY A 214 11.89 15.90 15.76
C GLY A 214 11.51 17.37 15.92
N GLN A 215 12.24 18.27 15.27
CA GLN A 215 11.90 19.70 15.20
C GLN A 215 10.68 20.02 14.32
N LEU A 216 10.23 19.07 13.49
CA LEU A 216 9.07 19.25 12.60
C LEU A 216 7.79 19.04 13.41
N ALA A 217 6.80 19.93 13.21
CA ALA A 217 5.49 19.79 13.85
C ALA A 217 4.80 18.45 13.53
N SER A 218 5.07 17.87 12.35
CA SER A 218 4.52 16.58 11.93
C SER A 218 5.22 15.37 12.56
N ALA A 219 6.41 15.53 13.15
CA ALA A 219 7.19 14.40 13.65
C ALA A 219 6.47 13.61 14.75
N ALA A 220 5.69 14.29 15.58
CA ALA A 220 4.86 13.63 16.60
C ALA A 220 3.82 12.69 15.96
N MET A 221 3.18 13.10 14.86
CA MET A 221 2.21 12.28 14.15
C MET A 221 2.86 11.05 13.54
N ASP A 222 4.05 11.23 12.96
CA ASP A 222 4.81 10.15 12.31
C ASP A 222 5.17 9.02 13.26
N ILE A 223 5.59 9.36 14.48
CA ILE A 223 6.10 8.37 15.44
C ILE A 223 5.03 7.81 16.39
N THR A 224 3.79 8.31 16.30
CA THR A 224 2.73 7.93 17.25
C THR A 224 2.46 6.43 17.22
N GLU A 225 2.44 5.81 16.04
CA GLU A 225 2.23 4.37 15.92
C GLU A 225 3.41 3.56 16.48
N TYR A 226 4.64 3.94 16.14
CA TYR A 226 5.85 3.24 16.59
C TYR A 226 6.02 3.32 18.11
N THR A 227 5.77 4.50 18.70
CA THR A 227 5.82 4.69 20.16
C THR A 227 4.72 3.93 20.88
N ARG A 228 3.52 3.78 20.28
CA ARG A 228 2.46 2.92 20.82
C ARG A 228 2.91 1.46 20.84
N ALA A 229 3.46 0.96 19.73
CA ALA A 229 3.94 -0.43 19.64
C ALA A 229 5.05 -0.74 20.66
N LEU A 230 5.99 0.18 20.87
CA LEU A 230 7.04 0.04 21.89
C LEU A 230 6.46 -0.03 23.31
N ARG A 231 5.42 0.75 23.60
CA ARG A 231 4.73 0.68 24.89
C ARG A 231 4.04 -0.66 25.08
N GLU A 232 3.30 -1.12 24.08
CA GLU A 232 2.57 -2.39 24.14
C GLU A 232 3.52 -3.58 24.29
N GLY A 233 4.61 -3.64 23.51
CA GLY A 233 5.63 -4.69 23.62
C GLY A 233 6.43 -4.65 24.92
N GLY A 234 6.60 -3.47 25.54
CA GLY A 234 7.23 -3.35 26.85
C GLY A 234 6.38 -3.90 28.01
N HIS A 235 5.06 -3.91 27.88
CA HIS A 235 4.17 -4.46 28.92
C HIS A 235 4.15 -6.00 28.89
N THR A 236 4.29 -6.61 27.72
CA THR A 236 4.37 -8.07 27.60
C THR A 236 5.70 -8.62 28.13
N ALA A 237 6.82 -7.91 27.92
CA ALA A 237 8.13 -8.33 28.40
C ALA A 237 8.33 -8.16 29.93
N ALA A 238 7.53 -7.32 30.59
CA ALA A 238 7.61 -7.11 32.04
C ALA A 238 6.66 -8.01 32.86
N ALA A 239 5.81 -8.79 32.18
CA ALA A 239 4.82 -9.66 32.81
C ALA A 239 5.23 -11.16 32.84
N GLU A 240 6.38 -11.50 32.24
CA GLU A 240 7.06 -12.80 32.34
C GLU A 240 8.21 -12.75 33.36
#